data_AF-A0A3N1VFI8-F1
#
_entry.id   AF-A0A3N1VFI8-F1
#
_cell.length_a   1.000
_cell.length_b   1.000
_cell.length_c   1.000
_cell.angle_alpha   90.00
_cell.angle_beta   90.00
_cell.angle_gamma   90.00
#
_symmetry.space_group_name_H-M   'P 1'
#
loop_
_entity.id
_entity.type
_entity.pdbx_description
1 polymer ?
#
loop_
_entity_poly.entity_id
_entity_poly.type
_entity_poly.pdbx_seq_one_letter_code
_entity_poly.pdbx_strand_id
1 'polypeptide(L)'
;MGKYPVYQSPQLDEVEQRLRHLEAQHGYLAGDPRALVTILTEDERTVKALGLSHEAIAHRLRVLTEAAKQALGGPVVLENLWRVVVQDFRGRLPCPWGHSGLYPKTHVVVERLDTGETLQWTDLSIHLIEAHGFYQGVGSPYRLDPQKVASICSITPE
;
A
#
# COMPACT_ATOMS: atom_id res chain seq x y z
N MET A 1 -1.85 18.67 -1.23
CA MET A 1 -1.29 19.45 -0.10
C MET A 1 -0.60 18.45 0.81
N GLY A 2 0.72 18.27 0.64
CA GLY A 2 1.47 17.21 1.34
C GLY A 2 1.41 17.41 2.85
N LYS A 3 0.93 16.39 3.58
CA LYS A 3 0.74 16.40 5.04
C LYS A 3 2.04 16.02 5.78
N TYR A 4 3.17 16.68 5.48
CA TYR A 4 4.44 16.37 6.13
C TYR A 4 5.18 17.64 6.52
N PRO A 5 5.77 17.70 7.73
CA PRO A 5 6.17 16.57 8.60
C PRO A 5 5.05 15.93 9.46
N VAL A 6 5.15 14.60 9.65
CA VAL A 6 4.32 13.82 10.60
C VAL A 6 5.04 13.76 11.95
N TYR A 7 4.29 14.01 13.02
CA TYR A 7 4.80 14.01 14.40
C TYR A 7 4.01 13.02 15.25
N GLN A 8 4.65 12.49 16.30
CA GLN A 8 3.96 11.71 17.32
C GLN A 8 2.89 12.59 17.98
N SER A 9 1.66 12.08 18.05
CA SER A 9 0.52 12.75 18.66
C SER A 9 -0.42 11.71 19.28
N PRO A 10 -1.27 12.08 20.25
CA PRO A 10 -2.24 11.15 20.84
C PRO A 10 -3.12 10.46 19.80
N GLN A 11 -3.49 11.18 18.75
CA GLN A 11 -4.26 10.61 17.64
C GLN A 11 -3.46 9.56 16.87
N LEU A 12 -2.15 9.76 16.67
CA LEU A 12 -1.29 8.79 16.03
C LEU A 12 -1.05 7.56 16.92
N ASP A 13 -0.97 7.76 18.25
CA ASP A 13 -0.90 6.67 19.23
C ASP A 13 -2.16 5.79 19.17
N GLU A 14 -3.35 6.39 19.11
CA GLU A 14 -4.61 5.66 18.95
C GLU A 14 -4.65 4.85 17.65
N VAL A 15 -4.13 5.41 16.56
CA VAL A 15 -4.01 4.69 15.28
C VAL A 15 -3.02 3.55 15.42
N GLU A 16 -1.86 3.76 16.02
CA GLU A 16 -0.87 2.71 16.24
C GLU A 16 -1.45 1.55 17.06
N GLN A 17 -2.13 1.85 18.16
CA GLN A 17 -2.82 0.83 18.98
C GLN A 17 -3.85 0.05 18.16
N ARG A 18 -4.64 0.74 17.33
CA ARG A 18 -5.62 0.11 16.44
C ARG A 18 -4.95 -0.81 15.42
N LEU A 19 -3.85 -0.37 14.79
CA LEU A 19 -3.10 -1.18 13.82
C LEU A 19 -2.48 -2.43 14.47
N ARG A 20 -1.91 -2.29 15.67
CA ARG A 20 -1.36 -3.41 16.45
C ARG A 20 -2.48 -4.39 16.87
N HIS A 21 -3.64 -3.89 17.28
CA HIS A 21 -4.77 -4.76 17.63
C HIS A 21 -5.30 -5.56 16.44
N LEU A 22 -5.33 -4.95 15.24
CA LEU A 22 -5.79 -5.59 14.00
C LEU A 22 -4.72 -6.48 13.35
N GLU A 23 -3.54 -6.64 13.96
CA GLU A 23 -2.43 -7.43 13.44
C GLU A 23 -2.82 -8.89 13.16
N ALA A 24 -3.57 -9.52 14.07
CA ALA A 24 -4.01 -10.90 13.90
C ALA A 24 -4.94 -11.13 12.69
N GLN A 25 -5.60 -10.09 12.19
CA GLN A 25 -6.55 -10.18 11.07
C GLN A 25 -5.98 -9.67 9.74
N HIS A 26 -5.14 -8.63 9.81
CA HIS A 26 -4.72 -7.87 8.63
C HIS A 26 -3.21 -7.64 8.57
N GLY A 27 -2.48 -7.93 9.66
CA GLY A 27 -1.02 -7.88 9.70
C GLY A 27 -0.43 -6.50 9.43
N TYR A 28 -1.14 -5.40 9.74
CA TYR A 28 -0.69 -4.04 9.37
C TYR A 28 0.72 -3.73 9.86
N LEU A 29 1.05 -4.11 11.10
CA LEU A 29 2.36 -3.89 11.71
C LEU A 29 3.06 -5.22 12.07
N ALA A 30 2.77 -6.31 11.36
CA ALA A 30 3.11 -7.70 11.73
C ALA A 30 4.54 -7.89 12.29
N GLY A 31 4.68 -7.85 13.62
CA GLY A 31 5.96 -7.96 14.32
C GLY A 31 6.91 -6.77 14.23
N ASP A 32 6.51 -5.65 13.62
CA ASP A 32 7.32 -4.43 13.52
C ASP A 32 7.37 -3.70 14.87
N PRO A 33 8.54 -3.63 15.54
CA PRO A 33 8.64 -3.04 16.87
C PRO A 33 8.74 -1.50 16.81
N ARG A 34 8.93 -0.93 15.61
CA ARG A 34 9.08 0.52 15.46
C ARG A 34 7.77 1.22 15.78
N ALA A 35 7.86 2.44 16.33
CA ALA A 35 6.71 3.32 16.47
C ALA A 35 6.16 3.72 15.11
N LEU A 36 4.85 3.97 15.01
CA LEU A 36 4.19 4.30 13.75
C LEU A 36 4.80 5.54 13.10
N VAL A 37 5.11 6.59 13.88
CA VAL A 37 5.79 7.80 13.36
C VAL A 37 7.12 7.48 12.69
N THR A 38 7.89 6.53 13.22
CA THR A 38 9.18 6.14 12.66
C THR A 38 9.00 5.48 11.30
N ILE A 39 8.04 4.55 11.19
CA ILE A 39 7.71 3.88 9.92
C ILE A 39 7.30 4.91 8.86
N LEU A 40 6.37 5.81 9.20
CA LEU A 40 5.89 6.84 8.28
C LEU A 40 7.02 7.79 7.85
N THR A 41 7.90 8.17 8.76
CA THR A 41 9.01 9.10 8.47
C THR A 41 10.09 8.44 7.61
N GLU A 42 10.37 7.15 7.81
CA GLU A 42 11.34 6.40 7.00
C GLU A 42 10.81 6.15 5.59
N ASP A 43 9.53 5.79 5.46
CA ASP A 43 8.89 5.60 4.16
C ASP A 43 8.82 6.93 3.38
N GLU A 44 8.44 8.03 4.03
CA GLU A 44 8.45 9.38 3.45
C GLU A 44 9.85 9.80 2.97
N ARG A 45 10.90 9.54 3.77
CA ARG A 45 12.28 9.81 3.37
C ARG A 45 12.65 9.03 2.11
N THR A 46 12.22 7.78 2.03
CA THR A 46 12.51 6.88 0.90
C THR A 46 11.80 7.36 -0.36
N VAL A 47 10.51 7.70 -0.27
CA VAL A 47 9.72 8.24 -1.38
C VAL A 47 10.34 9.53 -1.92
N LYS A 48 10.72 10.46 -1.02
CA LYS A 48 11.41 11.70 -1.40
C LYS A 48 12.78 11.45 -2.04
N ALA A 49 13.57 10.51 -1.52
CA ALA A 49 14.87 10.17 -2.08
C ALA A 49 14.76 9.56 -3.49
N LEU A 50 13.65 8.89 -3.78
CA LEU A 50 13.33 8.40 -5.13
C LEU A 50 12.82 9.50 -6.06
N GLY A 51 12.55 10.72 -5.59
CA GLY A 51 11.95 11.78 -6.40
C GLY A 51 10.45 11.57 -6.67
N LEU A 52 9.77 10.76 -5.85
CA LEU A 52 8.36 10.39 -6.02
C LEU A 52 7.45 11.12 -5.02
N SER A 53 6.14 10.96 -5.21
CA SER A 53 5.11 11.32 -4.25
C SER A 53 4.27 10.09 -3.86
N HIS A 54 3.65 10.11 -2.68
CA HIS A 54 2.72 9.07 -2.26
C HIS A 54 1.54 8.96 -3.23
N GLU A 55 1.05 10.09 -3.73
CA GLU A 55 -0.03 10.18 -4.70
C GLU A 55 0.34 9.50 -6.03
N ALA A 56 1.56 9.70 -6.54
CA ALA A 56 2.04 9.04 -7.76
C ALA A 56 2.10 7.51 -7.58
N ILE A 57 2.59 7.05 -6.43
CA ILE A 57 2.66 5.63 -6.11
C ILE A 57 1.26 5.02 -6.00
N ALA A 58 0.36 5.67 -5.25
CA ALA A 58 -1.02 5.22 -5.12
C ALA A 58 -1.75 5.20 -6.47
N HIS A 59 -1.55 6.23 -7.30
CA HIS A 59 -2.11 6.29 -8.64
C HIS A 59 -1.65 5.12 -9.51
N ARG A 60 -0.35 4.78 -9.52
CA ARG A 60 0.14 3.63 -10.29
C ARG A 60 -0.51 2.32 -9.84
N LEU A 61 -0.56 2.06 -8.54
CA LEU A 61 -1.19 0.85 -7.99
C LEU A 61 -2.68 0.77 -8.35
N ARG A 62 -3.37 1.92 -8.33
CA ARG A 62 -4.78 2.03 -8.74
C ARG A 62 -4.98 1.70 -10.22
N VAL A 63 -4.14 2.23 -11.10
CA VAL A 63 -4.20 1.93 -12.55
C VAL A 63 -4.04 0.42 -12.79
N LEU A 64 -3.06 -0.24 -12.17
CA LEU A 64 -2.85 -1.68 -12.30
C LEU A 64 -4.05 -2.49 -11.78
N THR A 65 -4.62 -2.05 -10.64
CA THR A 65 -5.77 -2.70 -10.01
C THR A 65 -7.02 -2.61 -10.89
N GLU A 66 -7.34 -1.42 -11.40
CA GLU A 66 -8.54 -1.20 -12.22
C GLU A 66 -8.44 -1.89 -13.59
N ALA A 67 -7.24 -1.93 -14.18
CA ALA A 67 -7.00 -2.70 -15.41
C ALA A 67 -7.26 -4.19 -15.20
N ALA A 68 -6.82 -4.74 -14.06
CA ALA A 68 -7.01 -6.15 -13.73
C ALA A 68 -8.44 -6.52 -13.32
N LYS A 69 -9.19 -5.60 -12.71
CA LYS A 69 -10.63 -5.80 -12.42
C LYS A 69 -11.46 -6.04 -13.69
N GLN A 70 -11.04 -5.51 -14.84
CA GLN A 70 -11.70 -5.78 -16.13
C GLN A 70 -11.60 -7.24 -16.57
N ALA A 71 -10.63 -8.00 -16.04
CA ALA A 71 -10.44 -9.42 -16.35
C ALA A 71 -11.32 -10.37 -15.51
N LEU A 72 -12.23 -9.85 -14.68
CA LEU A 72 -13.23 -10.61 -13.92
C LEU A 72 -12.65 -11.80 -13.12
N GLY A 73 -11.50 -11.59 -12.47
CA GLY A 73 -10.84 -12.59 -11.63
C GLY A 73 -9.81 -13.47 -12.35
N GLY A 74 -9.70 -13.36 -13.68
CA GLY A 74 -8.61 -13.97 -14.45
C GLY A 74 -7.30 -13.16 -14.37
N PRO A 75 -6.14 -13.79 -14.62
CA PRO A 75 -4.89 -13.06 -14.78
C PRO A 75 -4.93 -12.19 -16.04
N VAL A 76 -4.49 -10.93 -15.93
CA VAL A 76 -4.27 -10.03 -17.06
C VAL A 76 -2.78 -9.79 -17.25
N VAL A 77 -2.32 -9.72 -18.50
CA VAL A 77 -0.97 -9.26 -18.83
C VAL A 77 -1.05 -7.82 -19.32
N LEU A 78 -0.40 -6.91 -18.61
CA LEU A 78 -0.35 -5.48 -18.93
C LEU A 78 1.03 -5.14 -19.49
N GLU A 79 1.04 -4.45 -20.63
CA GLU A 79 2.25 -3.91 -21.28
C GLU A 79 3.35 -4.98 -21.52
N ASN A 80 2.98 -6.26 -21.62
CA ASN A 80 3.89 -7.42 -21.69
C ASN A 80 4.91 -7.52 -20.56
N LEU A 81 4.71 -6.77 -19.47
CA LEU A 81 5.68 -6.65 -18.37
C LEU A 81 5.09 -7.07 -17.03
N TRP A 82 3.77 -6.91 -16.84
CA TRP A 82 3.12 -7.26 -15.58
C TRP A 82 2.04 -8.29 -15.78
N ARG A 83 2.04 -9.34 -14.97
CA ARG A 83 0.89 -10.21 -14.77
C ARG A 83 0.19 -9.80 -13.49
N VAL A 84 -1.06 -9.37 -13.59
CA VAL A 84 -1.86 -8.90 -12.44
C VAL A 84 -3.07 -9.79 -12.26
N VAL A 85 -3.37 -10.16 -11.01
CA VAL A 85 -4.57 -10.90 -10.62
C VAL A 85 -5.26 -10.13 -9.50
N VAL A 86 -6.58 -10.00 -9.59
CA VAL A 86 -7.41 -9.40 -8.54
C VAL A 86 -8.43 -10.41 -8.08
N GLN A 87 -8.50 -10.60 -6.77
CA GLN A 87 -9.52 -11.40 -6.10
C GLN A 87 -10.36 -10.50 -5.21
N ASP A 88 -11.67 -10.50 -5.45
CA ASP A 88 -12.62 -9.74 -4.66
C ASP A 88 -13.26 -10.64 -3.60
N PHE A 89 -13.22 -10.21 -2.34
CA PHE A 89 -13.85 -10.89 -1.21
C PHE A 89 -15.06 -10.09 -0.71
N ARG A 90 -15.99 -10.80 -0.07
CA ARG A 90 -17.17 -10.17 0.52
C ARG A 90 -16.78 -9.23 1.67
N GLY A 91 -17.44 -8.07 1.69
CA GLY A 91 -17.33 -7.08 2.75
C GLY A 91 -16.45 -5.89 2.36
N ARG A 92 -16.31 -4.96 3.31
CA ARG A 92 -15.49 -3.75 3.15
C ARG A 92 -14.68 -3.50 4.41
N LEU A 93 -13.61 -2.72 4.29
CA LEU A 93 -12.71 -2.35 5.37
C LEU A 93 -12.78 -0.85 5.63
N PRO A 94 -12.91 -0.41 6.89
CA PRO A 94 -12.75 0.99 7.24
C PRO A 94 -11.26 1.36 7.25
N CYS A 95 -10.95 2.64 7.05
CA CYS A 95 -9.60 3.15 7.22
C CYS A 95 -9.22 3.16 8.73
N PRO A 96 -8.05 2.60 9.13
CA PRO A 96 -7.57 2.65 10.51
C PRO A 96 -7.36 4.07 11.06
N TRP A 97 -7.20 5.09 10.23
CA TRP A 97 -7.12 6.50 10.64
C TRP A 97 -8.49 7.15 10.88
N GLY A 98 -9.60 6.43 10.68
CA GLY A 98 -10.94 6.98 10.85
C GLY A 98 -11.39 7.90 9.70
N HIS A 99 -10.67 7.92 8.57
CA HIS A 99 -11.15 8.59 7.37
C HIS A 99 -12.49 7.99 6.92
N SER A 100 -13.41 8.87 6.49
CA SER A 100 -14.71 8.47 5.97
C SER A 100 -14.55 7.66 4.69
N GLY A 101 -15.07 6.44 4.68
CA GLY A 101 -15.02 5.56 3.52
C GLY A 101 -14.99 4.09 3.90
N LEU A 102 -15.38 3.25 2.96
CA LEU A 102 -15.31 1.79 3.08
C LEU A 102 -14.70 1.22 1.81
N TYR A 103 -13.54 0.57 1.97
CA TYR A 103 -12.72 0.06 0.89
C TYR A 103 -13.06 -1.42 0.62
N PRO A 104 -13.18 -1.85 -0.65
CA PRO A 104 -13.40 -3.25 -0.97
C PRO A 104 -12.31 -4.15 -0.38
N LYS A 105 -12.70 -5.35 0.07
CA LYS A 105 -11.74 -6.39 0.47
C LYS A 105 -11.22 -7.06 -0.79
N THR A 106 -10.15 -6.52 -1.35
CA THR A 106 -9.49 -7.11 -2.52
C THR A 106 -8.13 -7.66 -2.15
N HIS A 107 -7.69 -8.63 -2.94
CA HIS A 107 -6.32 -9.11 -2.95
C HIS A 107 -5.81 -8.99 -4.37
N VAL A 108 -4.91 -8.04 -4.56
CA VAL A 108 -4.22 -7.80 -5.83
C VAL A 108 -2.84 -8.38 -5.72
N VAL A 109 -2.45 -9.19 -6.70
CA VAL A 109 -1.07 -9.68 -6.85
C VAL A 109 -0.56 -9.24 -8.20
N VAL A 110 0.62 -8.64 -8.23
CA VAL A 110 1.37 -8.38 -9.46
C VAL A 110 2.65 -9.19 -9.46
N GLU A 111 2.98 -9.71 -10.62
CA GLU A 111 4.28 -10.29 -10.96
C GLU A 111 4.88 -9.46 -12.08
N ARG A 112 6.14 -9.05 -11.91
CA ARG A 112 6.95 -8.46 -12.97
C ARG A 112 7.59 -9.59 -13.77
N LEU A 113 7.24 -9.72 -15.05
CA LEU A 113 7.52 -10.92 -15.85
C LEU A 113 8.98 -11.11 -16.24
N ASP A 114 9.77 -10.03 -16.28
CA ASP A 114 11.20 -10.06 -16.61
C ASP A 114 12.07 -10.45 -15.40
N THR A 115 11.68 -10.08 -14.17
CA THR A 115 12.43 -10.39 -12.94
C THR A 115 11.81 -11.51 -12.10
N GLY A 116 10.53 -11.82 -12.29
CA GLY A 116 9.75 -12.73 -11.44
C GLY A 116 9.40 -12.14 -10.07
N GLU A 117 9.73 -10.88 -9.82
CA GLU A 117 9.42 -10.23 -8.54
C GLU A 117 7.91 -9.99 -8.40
N THR A 118 7.43 -10.08 -7.16
CA THR A 118 6.00 -9.98 -6.85
C THR A 118 5.72 -8.95 -5.78
N LEU A 119 4.55 -8.35 -5.86
CA LEU A 119 3.95 -7.52 -4.80
C LEU A 119 2.49 -7.90 -4.65
N GLN A 120 1.95 -7.65 -3.46
CA GLN A 120 0.53 -7.82 -3.19
C GLN A 120 -0.01 -6.66 -2.36
N TRP A 121 -1.25 -6.28 -2.64
CA TRP A 121 -1.94 -5.19 -1.94
C TRP A 121 -3.45 -5.36 -1.97
N THR A 122 -4.12 -4.41 -1.32
CA THR A 122 -5.58 -4.28 -1.30
C THR A 122 -5.96 -2.87 -1.76
N ASP A 123 -7.23 -2.64 -2.12
CA ASP A 123 -7.73 -1.28 -2.39
C ASP A 123 -7.51 -0.35 -1.17
N LEU A 124 -7.59 -0.89 0.06
CA LEU A 124 -7.29 -0.12 1.27
C LEU A 124 -5.80 0.28 1.32
N SER A 125 -4.88 -0.59 0.90
CA SER A 125 -3.44 -0.26 0.86
C SER A 125 -3.17 0.97 0.00
N ILE A 126 -3.87 1.11 -1.13
CA ILE A 126 -3.75 2.29 -2.01
C ILE A 126 -4.17 3.56 -1.26
N HIS A 127 -5.29 3.52 -0.54
CA HIS A 127 -5.74 4.65 0.28
C HIS A 127 -4.76 4.98 1.42
N LEU A 128 -4.22 3.95 2.08
CA LEU A 128 -3.24 4.12 3.16
C LEU A 128 -1.99 4.85 2.69
N ILE A 129 -1.52 4.53 1.49
CA ILE A 129 -0.40 5.23 0.86
C ILE A 129 -0.81 6.67 0.52
N GLU A 130 -1.88 6.85 -0.25
CA GLU A 130 -2.29 8.17 -0.76
C GLU A 130 -2.60 9.19 0.35
N ALA A 131 -3.29 8.74 1.40
CA ALA A 131 -3.84 9.65 2.40
C ALA A 131 -2.98 9.76 3.67
N HIS A 132 -2.11 8.77 3.92
CA HIS A 132 -1.34 8.65 5.17
C HIS A 132 0.15 8.35 4.97
N GLY A 133 0.61 8.07 3.73
CA GLY A 133 1.98 7.65 3.45
C GLY A 133 2.37 6.36 4.17
N PHE A 134 1.39 5.50 4.47
CA PHE A 134 1.61 4.28 5.23
C PHE A 134 1.70 3.06 4.30
N TYR A 135 2.87 2.42 4.29
CA TYR A 135 3.17 1.28 3.42
C TYR A 135 3.15 -0.07 4.15
N GLN A 136 2.50 -0.13 5.32
CA GLN A 136 2.55 -1.24 6.29
C GLN A 136 3.90 -1.40 6.99
N GLY A 137 3.90 -2.09 8.13
CA GLY A 137 5.12 -2.45 8.87
C GLY A 137 5.92 -3.55 8.17
N VAL A 138 7.21 -3.62 8.50
CA VAL A 138 8.09 -4.72 8.09
C VAL A 138 7.58 -6.03 8.68
N GLY A 139 7.54 -7.08 7.86
CA GLY A 139 6.94 -8.37 8.23
C GLY A 139 5.46 -8.50 7.84
N SER A 140 4.78 -7.38 7.52
CA SER A 140 3.44 -7.45 6.96
C SER A 140 3.47 -8.16 5.60
N PRO A 141 2.55 -9.13 5.33
CA PRO A 141 2.42 -9.72 4.01
C PRO A 141 1.98 -8.70 2.95
N TYR A 142 1.46 -7.55 3.38
CA TYR A 142 1.05 -6.45 2.53
C TYR A 142 2.03 -5.26 2.56
N ARG A 143 3.26 -5.46 3.08
CA ARG A 143 4.30 -4.43 3.05
C ARG A 143 4.62 -4.04 1.61
N LEU A 144 4.37 -2.77 1.32
CA LEU A 144 4.63 -2.15 0.03
C LEU A 144 5.88 -1.28 0.12
N ASP A 145 7.04 -1.88 0.32
CA ASP A 145 8.30 -1.12 0.41
C ASP A 145 8.44 -0.12 -0.76
N PRO A 146 8.63 1.19 -0.51
CA PRO A 146 8.56 2.19 -1.58
C PRO A 146 9.56 1.97 -2.71
N GLN A 147 10.78 1.48 -2.42
CA GLN A 147 11.78 1.18 -3.45
C GLN A 147 11.33 0.00 -4.31
N LYS A 148 10.83 -1.06 -3.67
CA LYS A 148 10.32 -2.23 -4.40
C LYS A 148 9.11 -1.87 -5.25
N VAL A 149 8.17 -1.07 -4.73
CA VAL A 149 7.00 -0.63 -5.49
C VAL A 149 7.42 0.20 -6.70
N ALA A 150 8.34 1.16 -6.52
CA ALA A 150 8.84 1.96 -7.63
C ALA A 150 9.51 1.11 -8.71
N SER A 151 10.39 0.18 -8.31
CA SER A 151 11.07 -0.75 -9.22
C SER A 151 10.09 -1.67 -9.94
N ILE A 152 9.29 -2.43 -9.19
CA ILE A 152 8.40 -3.46 -9.73
C ILE A 152 7.34 -2.83 -10.63
N CYS A 153 6.72 -1.72 -10.22
CA CYS A 153 5.66 -1.06 -10.98
C CYS A 153 6.17 -0.04 -12.02
N SER A 154 7.49 0.06 -12.23
CA SER A 154 8.16 1.02 -13.12
C SER A 154 7.67 2.47 -12.93
N ILE A 155 7.71 2.96 -11.69
CA ILE A 155 7.32 4.33 -11.36
C ILE A 155 8.55 5.22 -11.49
N THR A 156 8.49 6.20 -12.39
CA THR A 156 9.56 7.17 -12.58
C THR A 156 9.19 8.51 -11.95
N PRO A 157 10.19 9.28 -11.46
CA PRO A 157 10.00 10.69 -11.13
C PRO A 157 9.50 11.49 -12.33
N GLU A 158 8.76 12.56 -12.05
CA GLU A 158 8.43 13.60 -13.04
C GLU A 158 9.64 14.50 -13.32
#